data_AF-A0A0Q5XXW8-F1
#
_entry.id   AF-A0A0Q5XXW8-F1
#
_cell.length_a   1.000
_cell.length_b   1.000
_cell.length_c   1.000
_cell.angle_alpha   90.00
_cell.angle_beta   90.00
_cell.angle_gamma   90.00
#
_symmetry.space_group_name_H-M   'P 1'
#
loop_
_entity.id
_entity.type
_entity.pdbx_description
1 polymer ?
#
loop_
_entity_poly.entity_id
_entity_poly.type
_entity_poly.pdbx_seq_one_letter_code
_entity_poly.pdbx_strand_id
1 'polypeptide(L)' 'MTNVQHHANEPLEMSIDVLAEHIITEHAGDAVEAVKTLVMELDFTRDQLQIASRLLSTGIGRGWKPRLERLPARPEA' A
#
# COMPACT_ATOMS: atom_id res chain seq x y z
N MET A 1 7.38 -31.00 -8.31
CA MET A 1 7.86 -29.62 -8.05
C MET A 1 6.70 -28.69 -8.36
N THR A 2 6.03 -28.16 -7.34
CA THR A 2 4.83 -27.34 -7.51
C THR A 2 5.22 -25.97 -8.05
N ASN A 3 4.73 -25.64 -9.24
CA ASN A 3 4.95 -24.35 -9.89
C ASN A 3 4.22 -23.28 -9.07
N VAL A 4 4.94 -22.59 -8.17
CA VAL A 4 4.38 -21.46 -7.42
C VAL A 4 4.32 -20.28 -8.39
N GLN A 5 3.15 -20.12 -9.01
CA GLN A 5 2.83 -18.92 -9.78
C GLN A 5 2.91 -17.72 -8.83
N HIS A 6 3.96 -16.91 -8.97
CA HIS A 6 3.99 -15.58 -8.39
C HIS A 6 2.86 -14.78 -9.04
N HIS A 7 1.72 -14.63 -8.35
CA HIS A 7 0.72 -13.62 -8.71
C HIS A 7 1.42 -12.26 -8.57
N ALA A 8 1.95 -11.76 -9.68
CA ALA A 8 2.37 -10.38 -9.78
C ALA A 8 1.12 -9.53 -9.53
N ASN A 9 1.12 -8.73 -8.45
CA ASN A 9 0.11 -7.73 -8.09
C ASN A 9 -1.13 -7.76 -8.99
N GLU A 10 -2.13 -8.57 -8.62
CA GLU A 10 -3.43 -8.43 -9.26
C GLU A 10 -3.84 -6.96 -9.12
N PRO A 11 -4.23 -6.30 -10.23
CA PRO A 11 -4.83 -4.99 -10.12
C PRO A 11 -5.99 -5.10 -9.13
N LEU A 12 -6.19 -4.08 -8.30
CA LEU A 12 -7.45 -3.95 -7.58
C LEU A 12 -8.56 -4.16 -8.62
N GLU A 13 -9.36 -5.21 -8.48
CA GLU A 13 -10.45 -5.53 -9.42
C GLU A 13 -11.42 -4.34 -9.59
N MET A 14 -11.37 -3.40 -8.64
CA MET A 14 -12.08 -2.12 -8.65
C MET A 14 -11.18 -0.96 -9.06
N SER A 15 -11.69 -0.08 -9.92
CA SER A 15 -10.99 1.14 -10.31
C SER A 15 -10.76 2.08 -9.12
N ILE A 16 -9.73 2.92 -9.23
CA ILE A 16 -9.40 3.95 -8.22
C ILE A 16 -10.59 4.90 -8.00
N ASP A 17 -11.32 5.22 -9.06
CA ASP A 17 -12.48 6.12 -8.97
C ASP A 17 -13.59 5.53 -8.09
N VAL A 18 -13.89 4.23 -8.25
CA VAL A 18 -14.89 3.53 -7.43
C VAL A 18 -14.48 3.51 -5.95
N LEU A 19 -13.19 3.31 -5.67
CA LEU A 19 -12.68 3.30 -4.30
C LEU A 19 -12.75 4.70 -3.66
N ALA A 20 -12.38 5.74 -4.41
CA ALA A 20 -12.46 7.12 -3.94
C ALA A 20 -13.90 7.53 -3.64
N GLU A 21 -14.84 7.23 -4.54
CA GLU A 21 -16.27 7.49 -4.34
C GLU A 21 -16.83 6.76 -3.12
N HIS A 22 -16.42 5.49 -2.93
CA HIS A 22 -16.84 4.69 -1.78
C HIS A 22 -16.41 5.34 -0.46
N ILE A 23 -15.12 5.68 -0.32
CA ILE A 23 -14.58 6.28 0.90
C ILE A 23 -15.25 7.63 1.19
N ILE A 24 -15.45 8.48 0.19
CA ILE A 24 -16.15 9.76 0.37
C ILE A 24 -17.59 9.52 0.86
N THR A 25 -18.26 8.51 0.31
CA THR A 25 -19.64 8.15 0.70
C THR A 25 -19.71 7.65 2.13
N GLU A 26 -18.75 6.83 2.58
CA GLU A 26 -18.66 6.37 3.98
C GLU A 26 -18.53 7.53 4.97
N HIS A 27 -17.89 8.62 4.55
CA HIS A 27 -17.78 9.86 5.31
C HIS A 27 -18.92 10.86 5.06
N ALA A 28 -20.09 10.39 4.59
CA ALA A 28 -21.27 11.20 4.32
C ALA A 28 -21.00 12.41 3.37
N GLY A 29 -20.05 12.26 2.46
CA GLY A 29 -19.63 13.32 1.55
C GLY A 29 -18.56 14.28 2.10
N ASP A 30 -18.12 14.11 3.36
CA ASP A 30 -17.02 14.90 3.92
C ASP A 30 -15.66 14.41 3.39
N ALA A 31 -15.24 15.02 2.29
CA ALA A 31 -13.96 14.72 1.66
C ALA A 31 -12.75 15.02 2.56
N VAL A 32 -12.86 15.97 3.50
CA VAL A 32 -11.75 16.31 4.40
C VAL A 32 -11.58 15.22 5.45
N GLU A 33 -12.66 14.72 6.04
CA GLU A 33 -12.57 13.57 6.96
C GLU A 33 -12.16 12.29 6.26
N ALA A 34 -12.63 12.03 5.04
CA ALA A 34 -12.16 10.92 4.22
C ALA A 34 -10.63 10.95 4.04
N VAL A 35 -10.06 12.11 3.70
CA VAL A 35 -8.61 12.25 3.54
C VAL A 35 -7.86 12.09 4.86
N LYS A 36 -8.39 12.62 5.98
CA LYS A 36 -7.76 12.42 7.29
C LYS A 36 -7.70 10.94 7.67
N THR A 37 -8.77 10.19 7.46
CA THR A 37 -8.80 8.74 7.68
C THR A 37 -7.74 8.04 6.84
N LEU A 38 -7.69 8.34 5.53
CA LEU A 38 -6.67 7.77 4.64
C LEU A 38 -5.24 8.10 5.08
N VAL A 39 -4.99 9.32 5.55
CA VAL A 39 -3.67 9.71 6.07
C VAL A 39 -3.30 8.87 7.30
N MET A 40 -4.23 8.65 8.23
CA MET A 40 -3.99 7.82 9.41
C MET A 40 -3.75 6.35 9.05
N GLU A 41 -4.52 5.80 8.10
CA GLU A 41 -4.32 4.42 7.62
C GLU A 41 -2.98 4.24 6.91
N LEU A 42 -2.56 5.23 6.12
CA LEU A 42 -1.27 5.23 5.45
C LEU A 42 -0.12 5.27 6.46
N ASP A 43 -0.25 6.07 7.53
CA ASP A 43 0.75 6.15 8.59
C ASP A 43 0.88 4.79 9.31
N PHE A 44 -0.25 4.21 9.73
CA PHE A 44 -0.27 2.87 10.32
C PHE A 44 0.34 1.81 9.40
N THR A 45 -0.01 1.83 8.12
CA THR A 45 0.52 0.87 7.12
C THR A 45 2.02 1.01 6.96
N ARG A 46 2.55 2.23 6.97
CA ARG A 46 4.00 2.49 6.91
C ARG A 46 4.72 1.88 8.11
N ASP A 47 4.16 2.02 9.31
CA ASP A 47 4.73 1.41 10.52
C ASP A 47 4.76 -0.11 10.42
N GLN A 48 3.66 -0.73 9.98
CA GLN A 48 3.62 -2.19 9.78
C GLN A 48 4.65 -2.66 8.73
N LEU A 49 4.80 -1.93 7.62
CA LEU A 49 5.82 -2.23 6.61
C LEU A 49 7.24 -2.05 7.15
N GLN A 50 7.48 -1.03 7.96
CA GLN A 50 8.76 -0.79 8.60
C GLN A 50 9.12 -1.93 9.56
N ILE A 51 8.16 -2.40 10.37
CA ILE A 51 8.33 -3.57 11.24
C ILE A 51 8.62 -4.82 10.39
N ALA A 52 7.79 -5.09 9.37
CA ALA A 52 7.98 -6.24 8.48
C ALA A 52 9.36 -6.23 7.81
N SER A 53 9.85 -5.07 7.37
CA SER A 53 11.18 -4.92 6.77
C SER A 53 12.33 -5.28 7.72
N ARG A 54 12.13 -5.14 9.04
CA ARG A 54 13.13 -5.48 10.06
C ARG A 54 13.08 -6.96 10.43
N LEU A 55 11.90 -7.56 10.40
CA LEU A 55 11.68 -8.96 10.79
C LEU A 55 11.91 -9.96 9.64
N LEU A 56 11.64 -9.55 8.39
CA LEU A 56 11.81 -10.42 7.23
C LEU A 56 13.29 -10.64 6.92
N SER A 57 13.73 -11.89 7.05
CA SER A 57 15.01 -12.32 6.48
C SER A 57 14.90 -12.44 4.96
N THR A 58 16.04 -12.30 4.27
CA THR A 58 16.14 -12.44 2.81
C THR A 58 15.61 -13.79 2.31
N GLY A 59 15.73 -14.84 3.11
CA GLY A 59 15.21 -16.18 2.81
C GLY A 59 13.67 -16.27 2.87
N ILE A 60 13.05 -15.73 3.93
CA ILE A 60 11.58 -15.74 4.08
C ILE A 60 10.91 -14.91 2.99
N GLY A 61 11.47 -13.74 2.67
CA GLY A 61 10.98 -12.90 1.59
C GLY A 61 11.26 -13.43 0.17
N ARG A 62 11.99 -14.55 0.03
CA ARG A 62 12.49 -15.04 -1.27
C ARG A 62 13.17 -13.93 -2.09
N GLY A 63 13.99 -13.12 -1.41
CA GLY A 63 14.66 -11.95 -2.01
C GLY A 63 13.81 -10.68 -2.07
N TRP A 64 12.52 -10.73 -1.78
CA TRP A 64 11.68 -9.53 -1.64
C TRP A 64 11.81 -8.93 -0.23
N LYS A 65 11.86 -7.60 -0.16
CA LYS A 65 11.84 -6.83 1.09
C LYS A 65 10.91 -5.62 0.89
N PRO A 66 10.02 -5.32 1.86
CA PRO A 66 9.18 -4.13 1.79
C PRO A 66 10.01 -2.87 1.58
N ARG A 67 9.54 -1.98 0.70
CA ARG A 67 10.10 -0.64 0.48
C ARG A 67 9.06 0.39 0.91
N LEU A 68 9.50 1.39 1.66
CA LEU A 68 8.64 2.47 2.14
C LEU A 68 8.34 3.50 1.04
N GLU A 69 9.30 3.69 0.12
CA GLU A 69 9.23 4.69 -0.96
C GLU A 69 8.60 4.08 -2.21
N ARG A 70 7.61 4.79 -2.78
CA ARG A 70 6.87 4.35 -3.98
C ARG A 70 7.52 4.81 -5.31
N LEU A 71 8.39 5.83 -5.26
CA LEU A 71 9.12 6.41 -6.39
C LEU A 71 10.54 6.80 -5.92
N PRO A 72 11.58 6.74 -6.77
CA PRO A 72 12.84 7.41 -6.45
C PRO A 72 12.55 8.90 -6.23
N ALA A 73 13.19 9.51 -5.23
CA ALA A 73 13.14 10.96 -5.06
C ALA A 73 13.42 11.61 -6.41
N ARG A 74 12.49 12.45 -6.90
CA ARG A 74 12.68 13.20 -8.15
C ARG A 74 14.09 13.80 -8.12
N PRO A 75 14.96 13.59 -9.12
CA PRO A 75 16.24 14.27 -9.13
C PRO A 75 15.95 15.77 -9.12
N GLU A 76 16.51 16.46 -8.13
CA GLU A 76 16.41 17.92 -8.04
C GLU A 76 16.93 18.51 -9.36
N ALA A 77 16.12 19.37 -9.99
CA ALA A 77 16.41 20.00 -11.28
C ALA A 77 17.30 21.22 -11.11
#